data_AF-A0A4P7GWM6-F1
#
_entry.id   AF-A0A4P7GWM6-F1
#
_cell.length_a   1.000
_cell.length_b   1.000
_cell.length_c   1.000
_cell.angle_alpha   90.00
_cell.angle_beta   90.00
_cell.angle_gamma   90.00
#
_symmetry.space_group_name_H-M   'P 1'
#
loop_
_entity.id
_entity.type
_entity.pdbx_description
1 polymer ?
#
loop_
_entity_poly.entity_id
_entity_poly.type
_entity_poly.pdbx_seq_one_letter_code
_entity_poly.pdbx_strand_id
1 'polypeptide(L)'
;MIAAVGLVLDGSRLILVRAQAQAVADMASLAAVQEIDEQAFARGEPLLRTAAAEATARRWLEDGLRRAFGEAMATQSTIDVVVINASASAPRRHPWSGRRLTEPTVAVRVRVPVRLGWIPGPSPVSVRVAADASVALQPTADAR
;
A
#
# COMPACT_ATOMS: atom_id res chain seq x y z
N MET A 1 -25.82 -27.55 -8.52
CA MET A 1 -26.11 -26.11 -8.79
C MET A 1 -25.76 -25.22 -7.60
N ILE A 2 -26.26 -25.50 -6.38
CA ILE A 2 -25.98 -24.71 -5.16
C ILE A 2 -24.47 -24.55 -4.88
N ALA A 3 -23.69 -25.62 -5.01
CA ALA A 3 -22.24 -25.56 -4.83
C ALA A 3 -21.53 -24.62 -5.84
N ALA A 4 -22.01 -24.56 -7.08
CA ALA A 4 -21.44 -23.68 -8.11
C ALA A 4 -21.76 -22.20 -7.79
N VAL A 5 -22.99 -21.91 -7.34
CA VAL A 5 -23.37 -20.56 -6.91
C VAL A 5 -22.56 -20.13 -5.69
N GLY A 6 -22.42 -21.00 -4.69
CA GLY A 6 -21.61 -20.71 -3.50
C GLY A 6 -20.15 -20.39 -3.84
N LEU A 7 -19.56 -21.16 -4.75
CA LEU A 7 -18.21 -20.90 -5.25
C LEU A 7 -18.09 -19.53 -5.93
N VAL A 8 -19.05 -19.17 -6.78
CA VAL A 8 -19.08 -17.86 -7.46
C VAL A 8 -19.20 -16.72 -6.46
N LEU A 9 -20.04 -16.87 -5.42
CA LEU A 9 -20.20 -15.85 -4.38
C LEU A 9 -18.91 -15.66 -3.57
N ASP A 10 -18.28 -16.75 -3.14
CA ASP A 10 -17.01 -16.69 -2.40
C ASP A 10 -15.88 -16.12 -3.28
N GLY A 11 -15.80 -16.52 -4.55
CA GLY A 11 -14.86 -15.95 -5.52
C GLY A 11 -15.08 -14.45 -5.74
N SER A 12 -16.33 -14.03 -5.92
CA SER A 12 -16.69 -12.62 -6.08
C SER A 12 -16.31 -11.81 -4.84
N ARG A 13 -16.52 -12.35 -3.65
CA ARG A 13 -16.11 -11.73 -2.38
C ARG A 13 -14.61 -11.50 -2.32
N LEU A 14 -13.79 -12.49 -2.70
CA LEU A 14 -12.33 -12.35 -2.72
C LEU A 14 -11.87 -11.27 -3.71
N ILE A 15 -12.48 -11.19 -4.89
CA ILE A 15 -12.18 -10.16 -5.89
C ILE A 15 -12.52 -8.76 -5.36
N LEU A 16 -13.71 -8.59 -4.78
CA LEU A 16 -14.15 -7.31 -4.22
C LEU A 16 -13.25 -6.86 -3.06
N VAL A 17 -12.91 -7.76 -2.13
CA VAL A 17 -12.00 -7.45 -1.03
C VAL A 17 -10.62 -7.06 -1.57
N ARG A 18 -10.09 -7.80 -2.54
CA ARG A 18 -8.80 -7.47 -3.16
C ARG A 18 -8.82 -6.08 -3.80
N ALA A 19 -9.86 -5.77 -4.57
CA ALA A 19 -9.98 -4.48 -5.24
C ALA A 19 -10.08 -3.30 -4.25
N GLN A 20 -10.92 -3.43 -3.22
CA GLN A 20 -11.06 -2.40 -2.18
C GLN A 20 -9.79 -2.25 -1.35
N ALA A 21 -9.15 -3.35 -0.96
CA ALA A 21 -7.89 -3.31 -0.21
C ALA A 21 -6.76 -2.69 -1.04
N GLN A 22 -6.71 -2.97 -2.35
CA GLN A 22 -5.76 -2.33 -3.26
C GLN A 22 -5.99 -0.82 -3.33
N ALA A 23 -7.24 -0.37 -3.53
CA ALA A 23 -7.57 1.05 -3.57
C ALA A 23 -7.18 1.78 -2.27
N VAL A 24 -7.41 1.16 -1.11
CA VAL A 24 -6.96 1.69 0.19
C VAL A 24 -5.44 1.78 0.27
N ALA A 25 -4.72 0.74 -0.18
CA ALA A 25 -3.27 0.72 -0.21
C ALA A 25 -2.67 1.81 -1.13
N ASP A 26 -3.22 1.96 -2.33
CA ASP A 26 -2.81 2.96 -3.31
C ASP A 26 -2.98 4.37 -2.71
N MET A 27 -4.17 4.68 -2.18
CA MET A 27 -4.44 5.98 -1.55
C MET A 27 -3.53 6.26 -0.35
N ALA A 28 -3.25 5.25 0.48
CA ALA A 28 -2.37 5.41 1.62
C ALA A 28 -0.91 5.69 1.20
N SER A 29 -0.42 5.00 0.17
CA SER A 29 0.93 5.27 -0.37
C SER A 29 1.02 6.68 -0.98
N LEU A 30 -0.01 7.12 -1.72
CA LEU A 30 -0.11 8.47 -2.28
C LEU A 30 -0.25 9.57 -1.23
N ALA A 31 -0.94 9.30 -0.12
CA ALA A 31 -1.03 10.25 0.98
C ALA A 31 0.31 10.37 1.71
N ALA A 32 0.96 9.24 1.98
CA ALA A 32 2.22 9.20 2.71
C ALA A 32 3.40 9.79 1.94
N VAL A 33 3.41 9.66 0.60
CA VAL A 33 4.47 10.24 -0.24
C VAL A 33 4.46 11.77 -0.25
N GLN A 34 3.38 12.40 0.23
CA GLN A 34 3.29 13.86 0.37
C GLN A 34 4.00 14.39 1.62
N GLU A 35 4.44 13.52 2.53
CA GLU A 35 5.22 13.88 3.73
C GLU A 35 6.69 14.15 3.34
N ILE A 36 6.88 15.13 2.45
CA ILE A 36 8.17 15.57 1.93
C ILE A 36 8.87 16.43 2.99
N ASP A 37 10.19 16.28 3.09
CA ASP A 37 11.05 17.23 3.80
C ASP A 37 11.20 18.48 2.92
N GLU A 38 10.37 19.48 3.19
CA GLU A 38 10.33 20.74 2.44
C GLU A 38 11.69 21.45 2.41
N GLN A 39 12.48 21.35 3.48
CA GLN A 39 13.79 21.97 3.55
C GLN A 39 14.79 21.26 2.64
N ALA A 40 14.78 19.93 2.63
CA ALA A 40 15.58 19.14 1.69
C ALA A 40 15.13 19.36 0.25
N PHE A 41 13.81 19.38 0.03
CA PHE A 41 13.23 19.60 -1.29
C PHE A 41 13.62 20.95 -1.88
N ALA A 42 13.65 22.01 -1.05
CA ALA A 42 14.12 23.34 -1.45
C ALA A 42 15.61 23.36 -1.88
N ARG A 43 16.41 22.38 -1.45
CA ARG A 43 17.81 22.20 -1.87
C ARG A 43 17.97 21.28 -3.09
N GLY A 44 16.86 20.85 -3.69
CA GLY A 44 16.86 19.89 -4.81
C GLY A 44 17.00 18.43 -4.38
N GLU A 45 16.84 18.13 -3.08
CA GLU A 45 16.91 16.78 -2.53
C GLU A 45 15.48 16.33 -2.16
N PRO A 46 14.80 15.55 -3.00
CA PRO A 46 13.50 15.01 -2.63
C PRO A 46 13.76 13.97 -1.53
N LEU A 47 13.46 14.31 -0.29
CA LEU A 47 13.54 13.39 0.83
C LEU A 47 12.17 13.34 1.48
N LEU A 48 11.76 12.15 1.90
CA LEU A 48 10.57 11.95 2.71
C LEU A 48 10.95 12.06 4.18
N ARG A 49 10.05 12.66 4.96
CA ARG A 49 10.10 12.64 6.43
C ARG A 49 9.68 11.25 6.89
N THR A 50 10.63 10.32 6.95
CA THR A 50 10.40 8.86 7.14
C THR A 50 9.33 8.53 8.19
N ALA A 51 9.46 9.08 9.40
CA ALA A 51 8.52 8.79 10.49
C ALA A 51 7.11 9.38 10.24
N ALA A 52 7.02 10.57 9.64
CA ALA A 52 5.74 11.20 9.31
C ALA A 52 5.05 10.45 8.16
N ALA A 53 5.79 10.12 7.10
CA ALA A 53 5.31 9.29 5.99
C ALA A 53 4.78 7.93 6.49
N GLU A 54 5.52 7.26 7.38
CA GLU A 54 5.09 5.99 7.95
C GLU A 54 3.80 6.13 8.78
N ALA A 55 3.72 7.14 9.66
CA ALA A 55 2.54 7.41 10.46
C ALA A 55 1.32 7.76 9.60
N THR A 56 1.51 8.57 8.55
CA THR A 56 0.46 8.94 7.60
C THR A 56 -0.02 7.71 6.83
N ALA A 57 0.87 6.88 6.29
CA ALA A 57 0.49 5.63 5.61
C ALA A 57 -0.34 4.72 6.52
N ARG A 58 0.12 4.47 7.76
CA ARG A 58 -0.60 3.61 8.71
C ARG A 58 -2.00 4.12 9.01
N ARG A 59 -2.13 5.42 9.32
CA ARG A 59 -3.42 6.05 9.60
C ARG A 59 -4.41 5.90 8.43
N TRP A 60 -3.96 6.20 7.21
CA TRP A 60 -4.79 6.07 6.01
C TRP A 60 -5.19 4.62 5.74
N LEU A 61 -4.30 3.66 5.98
CA LEU A 61 -4.62 2.23 5.88
C LEU A 61 -5.64 1.81 6.92
N GLU A 62 -5.43 2.14 8.20
CA GLU A 62 -6.35 1.79 9.29
C GLU A 62 -7.75 2.36 9.06
N ASP A 63 -7.85 3.65 8.75
CA ASP A 63 -9.13 4.31 8.48
C ASP A 63 -9.79 3.78 7.20
N GLY A 64 -9.00 3.54 6.15
CA GLY A 64 -9.49 2.99 4.89
C GLY A 64 -10.03 1.57 5.05
N LEU A 65 -9.31 0.69 5.76
CA LEU A 65 -9.75 -0.67 6.06
C LEU A 65 -11.00 -0.68 6.94
N ARG A 66 -11.05 0.18 7.96
CA ARG A 66 -12.23 0.34 8.83
C ARG A 66 -13.45 0.77 8.03
N ARG A 67 -13.31 1.73 7.11
CA ARG A 67 -14.42 2.19 6.25
C ARG A 67 -14.85 1.13 5.24
N ALA A 68 -13.90 0.41 4.64
CA ALA A 68 -14.19 -0.58 3.61
C ALA A 68 -14.79 -1.88 4.19
N PHE A 69 -14.32 -2.31 5.36
CA PHE A 69 -14.57 -3.67 5.87
C PHE A 69 -15.09 -3.73 7.32
N GLY A 70 -15.17 -2.60 8.01
CA GLY A 70 -15.56 -2.50 9.43
C GLY A 70 -14.41 -2.78 10.41
N GLU A 71 -14.65 -2.45 11.69
CA GLU A 71 -13.64 -2.50 12.76
C GLU A 71 -12.99 -3.89 12.92
N ALA A 72 -13.81 -4.94 12.94
CA ALA A 72 -13.34 -6.29 13.22
C ALA A 72 -12.31 -6.78 12.18
N MET A 73 -12.54 -6.47 10.89
CA MET A 73 -11.62 -6.87 9.83
C MET A 73 -10.38 -5.97 9.79
N ALA A 74 -10.53 -4.67 10.07
CA ALA A 74 -9.41 -3.74 10.16
C ALA A 74 -8.41 -4.18 11.24
N THR A 75 -8.89 -4.50 12.46
CA THR A 75 -8.05 -4.94 13.58
C THR A 75 -7.35 -6.28 13.32
N GLN A 76 -7.97 -7.17 12.54
CA GLN A 76 -7.37 -8.45 12.17
C GLN A 76 -6.39 -8.36 10.99
N SER A 77 -6.37 -7.23 10.29
CA SER A 77 -5.50 -7.03 9.14
C SER A 77 -4.07 -6.72 9.59
N THR A 78 -3.09 -7.19 8.82
CA THR A 78 -1.68 -6.82 9.04
C THR A 78 -1.28 -5.72 8.07
N ILE A 79 -0.64 -4.68 8.60
CA ILE A 79 -0.14 -3.54 7.83
C ILE A 79 1.39 -3.51 7.97
N ASP A 80 2.08 -3.57 6.83
CA ASP A 80 3.51 -3.28 6.74
C ASP A 80 3.71 -1.99 5.94
N VAL A 81 4.52 -1.07 6.45
CA VAL A 81 4.90 0.16 5.77
C VAL A 81 6.41 0.26 5.74
N VAL A 82 6.98 0.64 4.59
CA VAL A 82 8.40 0.94 4.45
C VAL A 82 8.55 2.23 3.69
N VAL A 83 9.33 3.16 4.24
CA VAL A 83 9.70 4.41 3.59
C VAL A 83 11.17 4.36 3.20
N ILE A 84 11.46 4.67 1.94
CA ILE A 84 12.78 4.49 1.35
C ILE A 84 13.18 5.80 0.66
N ASN A 85 14.12 6.52 1.24
CA ASN A 85 14.77 7.65 0.56
C ASN A 85 15.89 7.12 -0.33
N ALA A 86 15.55 6.81 -1.59
CA ALA A 86 16.51 6.48 -2.64
C ALA A 86 16.74 7.70 -3.55
N SER A 87 17.89 7.73 -4.21
CA SER A 87 18.22 8.75 -5.22
C SER A 87 18.95 8.11 -6.40
N ALA A 88 19.12 8.86 -7.48
CA ALA A 88 19.94 8.40 -8.62
C ALA A 88 21.40 8.12 -8.22
N SER A 89 21.96 8.93 -7.30
CA SER A 89 23.31 8.78 -6.77
C SER A 89 23.45 7.68 -5.71
N ALA A 90 22.37 7.37 -4.99
CA ALA A 90 22.31 6.34 -3.96
C ALA A 90 21.07 5.46 -4.14
N PRO A 91 21.03 4.60 -5.18
CA PRO A 91 19.89 3.73 -5.44
C PRO A 91 19.72 2.71 -4.32
N ARG A 92 18.47 2.36 -4.02
CA ARG A 92 18.12 1.32 -3.04
C ARG A 92 17.34 0.20 -3.71
N ARG A 93 17.13 -0.91 -3.00
CA ARG A 93 16.27 -2.01 -3.46
C ARG A 93 14.99 -2.02 -2.67
N HIS A 94 13.88 -2.17 -3.36
CA HIS A 94 12.57 -2.37 -2.76
C HIS A 94 12.58 -3.71 -1.99
N PRO A 95 12.22 -3.75 -0.69
CA PRO A 95 12.41 -4.93 0.18
C PRO A 95 11.54 -6.12 -0.21
N TRP A 96 10.38 -5.90 -0.83
CA TRP A 96 9.47 -6.99 -1.24
C TRP A 96 9.59 -7.43 -2.69
N SER A 97 9.76 -6.50 -3.65
CA SER A 97 9.85 -6.82 -5.08
C SER A 97 11.28 -6.94 -5.61
N GLY A 98 12.29 -6.47 -4.86
CA GLY A 98 13.69 -6.41 -5.32
C GLY A 98 13.96 -5.32 -6.36
N ARG A 99 12.92 -4.58 -6.80
CA ARG A 99 13.01 -3.47 -7.77
C ARG A 99 14.04 -2.44 -7.33
N ARG A 100 14.87 -1.97 -8.27
CA ARG A 100 15.80 -0.86 -8.03
C ARG A 100 15.00 0.44 -7.94
N LEU A 101 15.16 1.16 -6.85
CA LEU A 101 14.56 2.47 -6.59
C LEU A 101 15.63 3.54 -6.73
N THR A 102 15.32 4.57 -7.49
CA THR A 102 16.14 5.77 -7.71
C THR A 102 15.46 7.04 -7.21
N GLU A 103 14.30 6.88 -6.58
CA GLU A 103 13.43 7.95 -6.11
C GLU A 103 12.93 7.63 -4.70
N PRO A 104 12.65 8.64 -3.87
CA PRO A 104 12.00 8.46 -2.59
C PRO A 104 10.67 7.77 -2.78
N THR A 105 10.44 6.70 -2.03
CA THR A 105 9.30 5.81 -2.24
C THR A 105 8.69 5.42 -0.90
N VAL A 106 7.37 5.46 -0.80
CA VAL A 106 6.61 4.80 0.26
C VAL A 106 6.00 3.53 -0.31
N ALA A 107 6.33 2.39 0.30
CA ALA A 107 5.77 1.10 -0.03
C ALA A 107 4.90 0.61 1.13
N VAL A 108 3.69 0.15 0.80
CA VAL A 108 2.75 -0.42 1.77
C VAL A 108 2.35 -1.82 1.35
N ARG A 109 2.10 -2.68 2.33
CA ARG A 109 1.59 -4.02 2.12
C ARG A 109 0.56 -4.34 3.17
N VAL A 110 -0.60 -4.80 2.71
CA VAL A 110 -1.72 -5.11 3.59
C VAL A 110 -2.11 -6.56 3.41
N ARG A 111 -2.44 -7.20 4.52
CA ARG A 111 -2.97 -8.56 4.57
C ARG A 111 -4.33 -8.54 5.24
N VAL A 112 -5.38 -8.84 4.47
CA VAL A 112 -6.77 -8.85 4.93
C VAL A 112 -7.24 -10.31 5.07
N PRO A 113 -7.70 -10.74 6.26
CA PRO A 113 -8.25 -12.08 6.45
C PRO A 113 -9.73 -12.12 6.01
N VAL A 114 -10.04 -12.95 5.01
CA VAL A 114 -11.39 -13.11 4.46
C VAL A 114 -11.95 -14.47 4.84
N ARG A 115 -13.07 -14.47 5.57
CA ARG A 115 -13.85 -15.69 5.81
C ARG A 115 -14.77 -15.95 4.62
N LEU A 116 -14.71 -17.16 4.10
CA LEU A 116 -15.60 -17.66 3.05
C LEU A 116 -16.90 -18.17 3.67
N GLY A 117 -18.01 -17.97 2.98
CA GLY A 117 -19.34 -18.31 3.50
C GLY A 117 -19.83 -19.68 3.04
N TRP A 118 -19.37 -20.17 1.89
CA TRP A 118 -19.88 -21.38 1.24
C TRP A 118 -18.85 -22.50 1.14
N ILE A 119 -17.57 -22.15 1.04
CA ILE A 119 -16.47 -23.11 1.12
C ILE A 119 -16.16 -23.38 2.60
N PRO A 120 -16.41 -24.59 3.12
CA PRO A 120 -16.09 -24.94 4.49
C PRO A 120 -14.56 -24.97 4.67
N GLY A 121 -14.06 -24.12 5.57
CA GLY A 121 -12.65 -24.06 5.91
C GLY A 121 -12.45 -23.44 7.29
N PRO A 122 -11.59 -24.01 8.15
CA PRO A 122 -11.42 -23.51 9.52
C PRO A 122 -10.64 -22.19 9.58
N SER A 123 -9.95 -21.80 8.51
CA SER A 123 -9.04 -20.66 8.49
C SER A 123 -9.47 -19.60 7.46
N PRO A 124 -9.40 -18.31 7.80
CA PRO A 124 -9.60 -17.24 6.84
C PRO A 124 -8.61 -17.33 5.68
N VAL A 125 -9.08 -17.05 4.47
CA VAL A 125 -8.23 -16.88 3.30
C VAL A 125 -7.55 -15.51 3.38
N SER A 126 -6.23 -15.48 3.25
CA SER A 126 -5.46 -14.26 3.35
C SER A 126 -5.35 -13.56 2.00
N VAL A 127 -5.99 -12.39 1.87
CA VAL A 127 -5.83 -11.52 0.69
C VAL A 127 -4.68 -10.55 0.95
N ARG A 128 -3.64 -10.62 0.12
CA ARG A 128 -2.48 -9.72 0.19
C ARG A 128 -2.49 -8.74 -0.96
N VAL A 129 -2.35 -7.46 -0.63
CA VAL A 129 -2.16 -6.36 -1.59
C VAL A 129 -0.90 -5.59 -1.24
N ALA A 130 -0.29 -4.98 -2.24
CA ALA A 130 0.86 -4.11 -2.07
C ALA A 130 0.73 -2.94 -3.04
N ALA A 131 1.15 -1.77 -2.58
CA ALA A 131 1.18 -0.55 -3.37
C ALA A 131 2.45 0.22 -3.03
N ASP A 132 2.98 0.95 -4.00
CA ASP A 132 4.06 1.88 -3.77
C ASP A 132 3.80 3.19 -4.52
N ALA A 133 4.29 4.29 -3.95
CA ALA A 133 4.24 5.61 -4.55
C ALA A 133 5.61 6.28 -4.39
N SER A 134 6.08 6.93 -5.46
CA SER A 134 7.40 7.57 -5.51
C SER A 134 7.28 9.05 -5.86
N VAL A 135 8.19 9.87 -5.32
CA VAL A 135 8.34 11.27 -5.73
C VAL A 135 9.21 11.31 -6.98
N ALA A 136 8.57 11.41 -8.14
CA ALA A 136 9.29 11.61 -9.40
C ALA A 136 9.77 13.06 -9.51
N LEU A 137 11.07 13.24 -9.71
CA LEU A 137 11.60 14.52 -10.17
C LEU A 137 11.43 14.60 -11.68
N GLN A 138 10.72 15.62 -12.17
CA GLN A 138 10.72 15.90 -13.60
C GLN A 138 12.16 16.27 -14.00
N PRO A 139 12.79 15.56 -14.95
CA PRO A 139 14.03 16.05 -15.52
C PRO A 139 13.71 17.40 -16.16
N THR A 140 14.36 18.47 -15.71
CA THR A 140 14.31 19.76 -16.40
C THR A 140 14.83 19.54 -17.81
N ALA A 141 13.91 19.42 -18.77
CA ALA A 141 14.23 19.69 -20.15
C ALA A 141 14.68 21.16 -20.21
N ASP A 142 15.81 21.40 -20.88
CA ASP A 142 16.35 22.70 -21.25
C ASP A 142 17.23 23.44 -20.21
N ALA A 143 18.49 23.02 -20.15
CA ALA A 143 19.61 23.95 -20.19
C ALA A 143 20.35 23.73 -21.52
N ARG A 144 19.85 24.36 -22.59
CA ARG A 144 20.61 24.60 -23.83
C ARG A 144 20.82 26.09 -23.97
#